data_AF-A0A1I2GTE5-F1
#
_entry.id   AF-A0A1I2GTE5-F1
#
_cell.length_a   1.000
_cell.length_b   1.000
_cell.length_c   1.000
_cell.angle_alpha   90.00
_cell.angle_beta   90.00
_cell.angle_gamma   90.00
#
_symmetry.space_group_name_H-M   'P 1'
#
loop_
_entity.id
_entity.type
_entity.pdbx_description
1 polymer ?
#
loop_
_entity_poly.entity_id
_entity_poly.type
_entity_poly.pdbx_seq_one_letter_code
_entity_poly.pdbx_strand_id
1 'polypeptide(L)'
;MNSGKIRVTELEKKVIRLESLIEKLLDKIEFLTYRKNSRNSIVSLSKNENRPLKNQSLRTKFGKKAGGQRGHEGTTLKMVENPDQMINYKPDFYNCCGHNLSHKPEE
;
A
#
# COMPACT_ATOMS: atom_id res chain seq x y z
N MET A 1 -7.29 -17.98 -61.87
CA MET A 1 -6.46 -16.81 -61.49
C MET A 1 -6.97 -16.04 -60.25
N ASN A 2 -8.13 -16.38 -59.67
CA ASN A 2 -8.71 -15.62 -58.53
C ASN A 2 -8.31 -16.13 -57.14
N SER A 3 -7.89 -17.39 -57.00
CA SER A 3 -7.52 -17.98 -55.70
C SER A 3 -6.27 -17.32 -55.08
N GLY A 4 -5.29 -16.95 -55.90
CA GLY A 4 -4.09 -16.24 -55.45
C GLY A 4 -4.43 -14.85 -54.90
N LYS A 5 -5.29 -14.08 -55.59
CA LYS A 5 -5.77 -12.77 -55.11
C LYS A 5 -6.55 -12.90 -53.80
N ILE A 6 -7.44 -13.89 -53.67
CA ILE A 6 -8.19 -14.14 -52.43
C ILE A 6 -7.23 -14.42 -51.28
N ARG A 7 -6.24 -15.31 -51.48
CA ARG A 7 -5.24 -15.63 -50.47
C ARG A 7 -4.40 -14.42 -50.05
N VAL A 8 -4.02 -13.57 -51.00
CA VAL A 8 -3.29 -12.32 -50.71
C VAL A 8 -4.14 -11.39 -49.84
N THR A 9 -5.41 -11.17 -50.19
CA THR A 9 -6.31 -10.32 -49.39
C THR A 9 -6.58 -10.86 -47.99
N GLU A 10 -6.63 -12.18 -47.81
CA GLU A 10 -6.77 -12.81 -46.48
C GLU A 10 -5.51 -12.64 -45.64
N LEU A 11 -4.34 -12.75 -46.27
CA LEU A 11 -3.05 -12.53 -45.61
C LEU A 11 -2.89 -11.06 -45.19
N GLU A 12 -3.25 -10.10 -46.05
CA GLU A 12 -3.25 -8.67 -45.71
C GLU A 12 -4.16 -8.37 -44.51
N LYS A 13 -5.37 -8.94 -44.48
CA LYS A 13 -6.27 -8.81 -43.32
C LYS A 13 -5.67 -9.39 -42.04
N LYS A 14 -4.96 -10.52 -42.14
CA LYS A 14 -4.27 -11.11 -40.99
C LYS A 14 -3.11 -10.25 -40.51
N VAL A 15 -2.32 -9.68 -41.41
CA VAL A 15 -1.21 -8.79 -41.09
C VAL A 15 -1.72 -7.57 -40.30
N ILE A 16 -2.73 -6.86 -40.82
CA ILE A 16 -3.33 -5.70 -40.14
C ILE A 16 -3.84 -6.08 -38.74
N ARG A 17 -4.48 -7.25 -38.61
CA ARG A 17 -4.99 -7.72 -37.33
C ARG A 17 -3.86 -8.01 -36.33
N LEU A 18 -2.79 -8.65 -36.80
CA LEU A 18 -1.64 -8.99 -35.97
C LEU A 18 -0.87 -7.74 -35.55
N GLU A 19 -0.66 -6.78 -36.46
CA GLU A 19 -0.03 -5.49 -36.18
C GLU A 19 -0.80 -4.73 -35.09
N SER A 20 -2.12 -4.61 -35.22
CA SER A 20 -2.97 -3.98 -34.18
C SER A 20 -2.88 -4.70 -32.82
N LEU A 21 -2.70 -6.03 -32.83
CA LEU A 21 -2.58 -6.82 -31.61
C LEU A 21 -1.20 -6.61 -30.97
N ILE A 22 -0.14 -6.53 -31.79
CA ILE A 22 1.22 -6.23 -31.36
C ILE A 22 1.27 -4.84 -30.70
N GLU A 23 0.69 -3.81 -31.31
CA GLU A 23 0.64 -2.46 -30.72
C GLU A 23 -0.02 -2.49 -29.33
N LYS A 24 -1.20 -3.10 -29.21
CA LYS A 24 -1.90 -3.22 -27.92
C LYS A 24 -1.11 -3.98 -26.87
N LEU A 25 -0.36 -5.01 -27.28
CA LEU A 25 0.48 -5.78 -26.37
C LEU A 25 1.70 -4.99 -25.94
N LEU A 26 2.32 -4.23 -26.84
CA LEU A 26 3.45 -3.36 -26.53
C LEU A 26 3.05 -2.27 -25.53
N ASP A 27 1.92 -1.59 -25.76
CA ASP A 27 1.38 -0.59 -24.81
C ASP A 27 1.16 -1.20 -23.42
N LYS A 28 0.61 -2.42 -23.38
CA LYS A 28 0.36 -3.12 -22.12
C LYS A 28 1.65 -3.54 -21.43
N ILE A 29 2.66 -3.96 -22.19
CA ILE A 29 3.98 -4.28 -21.65
C ILE A 29 4.63 -3.01 -21.11
N GLU A 30 4.62 -1.90 -21.83
CA GLU A 30 5.18 -0.62 -21.36
C GLU A 30 4.54 -0.21 -20.04
N PHE A 31 3.21 -0.24 -19.98
CA PHE A 31 2.45 0.06 -18.76
C PHE A 31 2.80 -0.87 -17.58
N LEU A 32 2.90 -2.17 -17.81
CA LEU A 32 3.20 -3.16 -16.76
C LEU A 32 4.70 -3.22 -16.38
N THR A 33 5.59 -2.81 -17.26
CA THR A 33 7.04 -2.83 -17.00
C THR A 33 7.55 -1.50 -16.45
N TYR A 34 6.71 -0.47 -16.40
CA TYR A 34 7.00 0.83 -15.83
C TYR A 34 7.37 0.73 -14.34
N ARG A 35 8.64 0.45 -14.07
CA ARG A 35 9.19 0.41 -12.72
C ARG A 35 9.24 1.82 -12.15
N LYS A 36 8.94 1.92 -10.86
CA LYS A 36 9.02 3.19 -10.13
C LYS A 36 10.47 3.71 -10.16
N ASN A 37 10.67 4.91 -10.67
CA ASN A 37 11.92 5.67 -10.64
C ASN A 37 11.66 7.04 -9.97
N SER A 38 12.71 7.83 -9.76
CA SER A 38 12.57 9.15 -9.11
C SER A 38 11.63 10.10 -9.86
N ARG A 39 11.56 10.00 -11.19
CA ARG A 39 10.76 10.87 -12.07
C ARG A 39 9.27 10.55 -12.07
N ASN A 40 8.88 9.32 -11.72
CA ASN A 40 7.49 8.87 -11.71
C ASN A 40 6.93 8.60 -10.30
N SER A 41 7.70 8.99 -9.29
CA SER A 41 7.39 8.84 -7.87
C SER A 41 6.19 9.67 -7.39
N ILE A 42 5.76 10.66 -8.19
CA ILE A 42 4.63 11.56 -7.93
C ILE A 42 3.29 10.85 -8.12
N VAL A 43 3.25 9.74 -8.88
CA VAL A 43 2.02 8.95 -9.05
C VAL A 43 1.67 8.31 -7.70
N SER A 44 0.49 8.66 -7.18
CA SER A 44 0.02 8.19 -5.89
C SER A 44 -0.05 6.66 -5.83
N LEU A 45 0.36 6.10 -4.69
CA LEU A 45 0.41 4.64 -4.47
C LEU A 45 -0.97 3.97 -4.61
N SER A 46 -2.06 4.73 -4.51
CA SER A 46 -3.43 4.25 -4.74
C SER A 46 -3.78 4.06 -6.22
N LYS A 47 -3.19 4.85 -7.13
CA LYS A 47 -3.39 4.75 -8.58
C LYS A 47 -2.34 3.88 -9.28
N ASN A 48 -1.32 3.42 -8.55
CA ASN A 48 -0.29 2.58 -9.12
C ASN A 48 -0.85 1.16 -9.35
N GLU A 49 -1.22 0.86 -10.58
CA GLU A 49 -1.74 -0.47 -10.96
C GLU A 49 -0.68 -1.58 -10.84
N ASN A 50 0.60 -1.23 -10.78
CA ASN A 50 1.71 -2.15 -10.51
C ASN A 50 1.98 -2.34 -9.01
N ARG A 51 1.07 -1.91 -8.14
CA ARG A 51 1.24 -2.11 -6.70
C ARG A 51 1.20 -3.62 -6.40
N PRO A 52 2.14 -4.14 -5.58
CA PRO A 52 2.06 -5.51 -5.13
C PRO A 52 0.73 -5.77 -4.42
N LEU A 53 0.18 -6.97 -4.63
CA LEU A 53 -1.10 -7.36 -4.05
C LEU A 53 -1.05 -7.22 -2.53
N LYS A 54 -2.18 -6.88 -1.90
CA LYS A 54 -2.25 -6.64 -0.44
C LYS A 54 -1.79 -7.85 0.40
N ASN A 55 -1.86 -9.05 -0.16
CA ASN A 55 -1.44 -10.30 0.48
C ASN A 55 0.04 -10.65 0.27
N GLN A 56 0.80 -9.83 -0.47
CA GLN A 56 2.22 -10.07 -0.73
C GLN A 56 3.09 -9.27 0.24
N SER A 57 3.97 -9.97 0.95
CA SER A 57 5.00 -9.34 1.77
C SER A 57 6.03 -8.66 0.87
N LEU A 58 6.19 -7.34 1.02
CA LEU A 58 7.29 -6.57 0.43
C LEU A 58 8.65 -6.85 1.08
N ARG A 59 8.64 -7.43 2.29
CA ARG A 59 9.85 -7.72 3.05
C ARG A 59 10.61 -8.86 2.37
N THR A 60 11.88 -8.62 2.05
CA THR A 60 12.83 -9.68 1.69
C THR A 60 13.01 -10.62 2.88
N LYS A 61 12.96 -11.94 2.62
CA LYS A 61 13.22 -12.95 3.64
C LYS A 61 14.68 -12.82 4.09
N PHE A 62 14.90 -12.15 5.20
CA PHE A 62 16.18 -12.21 5.92
C PHE A 62 16.12 -13.44 6.82
N GLY A 63 17.05 -14.38 6.65
CA GLY A 63 17.15 -15.63 7.42
C GLY A 63 17.48 -15.45 8.91
N LYS A 64 17.10 -14.33 9.51
CA LYS A 64 17.19 -14.09 10.95
C LYS A 64 16.03 -14.83 11.64
N LYS A 65 16.32 -15.49 12.76
CA LYS A 65 15.30 -16.16 13.57
C LYS A 65 14.23 -15.14 14.00
N ALA A 66 12.97 -15.53 13.94
CA ALA A 66 11.88 -14.77 14.55
C ALA A 66 12.08 -14.79 16.08
N GLY A 67 12.18 -13.63 16.71
CA GLY A 67 12.43 -13.51 18.14
C GLY A 67 13.08 -12.19 18.52
N GLY A 68 13.20 -11.96 19.83
CA GLY A 68 13.86 -10.78 20.40
C GLY A 68 15.35 -10.70 20.07
N GLN A 69 15.94 -9.52 20.31
CA GLN A 69 17.38 -9.33 20.18
C GLN A 69 18.12 -10.31 21.10
N ARG A 70 19.16 -10.98 20.57
CA ARG A 70 20.00 -11.89 21.37
C ARG A 70 20.60 -11.11 22.54
N GLY A 71 20.36 -11.58 23.77
CA GLY A 71 20.91 -10.99 25.00
C GLY A 71 19.96 -10.05 25.75
N HIS A 72 18.73 -9.82 25.26
CA HIS A 72 17.71 -9.07 26.01
C HIS A 72 16.63 -10.01 26.51
N GLU A 73 16.65 -10.31 27.80
CA GLU A 73 15.51 -10.92 28.47
C GLU A 73 14.36 -9.91 28.50
N GLY A 74 13.22 -10.28 27.93
CA GLY A 74 12.06 -9.40 27.93
C GLY A 74 11.47 -9.31 29.33
N THR A 75 11.65 -8.18 30.00
CA THR A 75 10.92 -7.86 31.23
C THR A 75 9.60 -7.22 30.86
N THR A 76 8.52 -8.00 30.92
CA THR A 76 7.16 -7.43 30.92
C THR A 76 6.96 -6.69 32.24
N LEU A 77 6.58 -5.40 32.17
CA LEU A 77 6.17 -4.61 33.34
C LEU A 77 5.01 -5.34 34.04
N LYS A 78 5.17 -5.64 35.32
CA LYS A 78 4.11 -6.22 36.16
C LYS A 78 3.20 -5.09 36.66
N MET A 79 1.90 -5.35 36.75
CA MET A 79 1.01 -4.43 37.47
C MET A 79 1.42 -4.38 38.93
N VAL A 80 1.49 -3.18 39.50
CA VAL A 80 1.86 -2.92 40.89
C VAL A 80 0.64 -2.35 41.60
N GLU A 81 0.39 -2.77 42.84
CA GLU A 81 -0.76 -2.31 43.63
C GLU A 81 -0.69 -0.81 43.96
N ASN A 82 0.51 -0.30 44.22
CA ASN A 82 0.75 1.10 44.58
C ASN A 82 1.63 1.76 43.49
N PRO A 83 1.06 2.60 42.61
CA PRO A 83 1.84 3.32 41.61
C PRO A 83 2.63 4.47 42.25
N ASP A 84 3.80 4.79 41.68
CA ASP A 84 4.62 5.92 42.14
C ASP A 84 3.92 7.28 41.94
N GLN A 85 3.05 7.37 40.92
CA GLN A 85 2.30 8.59 40.60
C GLN A 85 0.89 8.23 40.14
N MET A 86 -0.11 8.91 40.70
CA MET A 86 -1.49 8.92 40.21
C MET A 86 -1.82 10.31 39.66
N ILE A 87 -2.21 10.36 38.39
CA ILE A 87 -2.62 11.60 37.72
C ILE A 87 -4.13 11.52 37.48
N ASN A 88 -4.88 12.40 38.13
CA ASN A 88 -6.32 12.52 37.92
C ASN A 88 -6.59 13.48 36.75
N TYR A 89 -7.10 12.94 35.64
CA TYR A 89 -7.55 13.76 34.52
C TYR A 89 -9.01 14.17 34.75
N LYS A 90 -9.25 15.47 34.98
CA LYS A 90 -10.58 16.07 34.96
C LYS A 90 -10.72 16.92 33.70
N PRO A 91 -11.87 16.89 33.01
CA PRO A 91 -12.08 17.72 31.84
C PRO A 91 -12.19 19.21 32.24
N ASP A 92 -11.54 20.08 31.46
CA ASP A 92 -11.61 21.54 31.67
C ASP A 92 -12.93 22.14 31.19
N PHE A 93 -13.74 21.37 30.45
CA PHE A 93 -14.98 21.82 29.84
C PHE A 93 -16.08 20.77 29.93
N TYR A 94 -17.33 21.22 30.01
CA TYR A 94 -18.48 20.33 29.91
C TYR A 94 -18.61 19.75 28.50
N ASN A 95 -18.68 18.42 28.39
CA ASN A 95 -18.89 17.71 27.12
C ASN A 95 -20.19 18.11 26.40
N CYS A 96 -21.19 18.62 27.11
CA CYS A 96 -22.50 18.97 26.55
C CYS A 96 -22.61 20.41 26.04
N CYS A 97 -21.83 21.35 26.57
CA CYS A 97 -22.02 22.78 26.29
C CYS A 97 -20.73 23.60 26.20
N GLY A 98 -19.56 23.00 26.40
CA GLY A 98 -18.26 23.68 26.31
C GLY A 98 -18.01 24.73 27.38
N HIS A 99 -18.86 24.79 28.42
CA HIS A 99 -18.67 25.74 29.52
C HIS A 99 -17.45 25.35 30.36
N ASN A 100 -16.65 26.36 30.73
CA ASN A 100 -15.39 26.19 31.44
C ASN A 100 -15.64 25.69 32.88
N LEU A 101 -14.87 24.67 33.29
CA LEU A 101 -14.96 24.00 34.59
C LEU A 101 -13.86 24.44 35.56
N SER A 102 -12.95 25.31 35.15
CA SER A 102 -11.76 25.72 35.93
C SER A 102 -12.10 26.43 37.25
N HIS A 103 -13.34 26.87 37.45
CA HIS A 103 -13.76 27.61 38.64
C HIS A 103 -14.77 26.88 39.55
N LYS A 104 -15.07 25.59 39.30
CA LYS A 104 -15.93 24.84 40.22
C LYS A 104 -15.11 24.20 41.36
N PRO A 105 -15.58 24.26 42.62
CA PRO A 105 -14.94 23.55 43.71
C PRO A 105 -15.02 22.04 43.47
N GLU A 106 -13.96 21.35 43.85
CA GLU A 106 -13.91 19.88 43.84
C GLU A 106 -14.91 19.34 44.88
N GLU A 107 -15.81 18.44 44.47
CA GLU A 107 -16.60 17.59 45.37
C GLU A 107 -15.77 16.38 45.83
#